data_AF-A0A0C3ELH1-F1
#
_entry.id   AF-A0A0C3ELH1-F1
#
_cell.length_a   1.000
_cell.length_b   1.000
_cell.length_c   1.000
_cell.angle_alpha   90.00
_cell.angle_beta   90.00
_cell.angle_gamma   90.00
#
_symmetry.space_group_name_H-M   'P 1'
#
loop_
_entity.id
_entity.type
_entity.pdbx_description
1 polymer ?
#
loop_
_entity_poly.entity_id
_entity_poly.type
_entity_poly.pdbx_seq_one_letter_code
_entity_poly.pdbx_strand_id
1 'polypeptide(L)'
;MAPAVMRLLGNKRFLALYFLGGISSSLASLAWNTFVRHENVSSHGASGAIMATIALYACAFPRNTFLIFFVIPCPAWVFLPGILLYDGWRSVSDRRSTTDSAGHVGGLLSGIGYYVWRFGLRR
;
A
#
# COMPACT_ATOMS: atom_id res chain seq x y z
N MET A 1 9.34 3.63 -9.90
CA MET A 1 8.55 4.23 -8.80
C MET A 1 9.41 4.88 -7.71
N ALA A 2 10.24 4.12 -6.95
CA ALA A 2 11.02 4.69 -5.84
C ALA A 2 11.88 5.92 -6.19
N PRO A 3 12.63 5.95 -7.31
CA PRO A 3 13.39 7.15 -7.69
C PRO A 3 12.51 8.39 -7.93
N ALA A 4 11.30 8.21 -8.46
CA ALA A 4 10.37 9.31 -8.68
C ALA A 4 9.79 9.83 -7.36
N VAL A 5 9.46 8.93 -6.44
CA VAL A 5 9.00 9.31 -5.09
C VAL A 5 10.11 9.99 -4.29
N MET A 6 11.34 9.48 -4.38
CA MET A 6 12.51 10.11 -3.75
C MET A 6 12.78 11.51 -4.29
N ARG A 7 12.63 11.73 -5.61
CA ARG A 7 12.72 13.09 -6.19
C ARG A 7 11.60 14.00 -5.70
N LEU A 8 10.39 13.47 -5.47
CA LEU A 8 9.25 14.25 -4.98
C LEU A 8 9.37 14.62 -3.49
N LEU A 9 9.81 13.68 -2.65
CA LEU A 9 9.78 13.83 -1.19
C LEU A 9 11.15 14.15 -0.58
N GLY A 10 12.24 13.74 -1.22
CA GLY A 10 13.59 13.67 -0.66
C GLY A 10 13.85 12.39 0.14
N ASN A 11 15.12 12.02 0.29
CA ASN A 11 15.55 10.73 0.87
C ASN A 11 15.02 10.47 2.29
N LYS A 12 15.09 11.48 3.18
CA LYS A 12 14.64 11.34 4.58
C LYS A 12 13.15 11.01 4.68
N ARG A 13 12.34 11.66 3.84
CA ARG A 13 10.87 11.48 3.85
C ARG A 13 10.45 10.21 3.12
N PHE A 14 11.19 9.80 2.10
CA PHE A 14 11.00 8.49 1.49
C PHE A 14 11.23 7.36 2.49
N LEU A 15 12.31 7.42 3.28
CA LEU A 15 12.56 6.48 4.36
C LEU A 15 11.43 6.49 5.39
N ALA A 16 10.97 7.67 5.81
CA ALA A 16 9.83 7.78 6.72
C ALA A 16 8.56 7.14 6.15
N LEU A 17 8.22 7.39 4.89
CA LEU A 17 7.09 6.77 4.20
C LEU A 17 7.23 5.23 4.18
N TYR A 18 8.42 4.74 3.87
CA TYR A 18 8.71 3.31 3.80
C TYR A 18 8.52 2.64 5.18
N PHE A 19 9.10 3.21 6.24
CA PHE A 19 8.93 2.68 7.60
C PHE A 19 7.50 2.81 8.10
N LEU A 20 6.83 3.94 7.87
CA LEU A 20 5.42 4.12 8.23
C LEU A 20 4.53 3.11 7.51
N GLY A 21 4.78 2.85 6.22
CA GLY A 21 4.07 1.84 5.44
C GLY A 21 4.28 0.43 5.97
N GLY A 22 5.52 0.08 6.34
CA GLY A 22 5.83 -1.21 6.96
C GLY A 22 5.11 -1.38 8.30
N ILE A 23 5.21 -0.40 9.20
CA ILE A 23 4.61 -0.45 10.54
C ILE A 23 3.08 -0.52 10.45
N SER A 24 2.46 0.33 9.62
CA SER A 24 1.00 0.36 9.44
C SER A 24 0.48 -0.93 8.81
N SER A 25 1.20 -1.50 7.83
CA SER A 25 0.90 -2.82 7.26
C SER A 25 0.94 -3.91 8.32
N SER A 26 2.01 -3.98 9.11
CA SER A 26 2.14 -4.99 10.16
C SER A 26 1.08 -4.84 11.24
N LEU A 27 0.72 -3.61 11.61
CA LEU A 27 -0.35 -3.36 12.57
C LEU A 27 -1.72 -3.74 12.01
N ALA A 28 -2.02 -3.39 10.76
CA ALA A 28 -3.27 -3.75 10.09
C ALA A 28 -3.43 -5.27 9.97
N SER A 29 -2.36 -5.96 9.61
CA SER A 29 -2.33 -7.42 9.55
C SER A 29 -2.54 -8.07 10.92
N LEU A 30 -1.82 -7.61 11.94
CA LEU A 30 -1.94 -8.13 13.30
C LEU A 30 -3.35 -7.90 13.87
N ALA A 31 -3.90 -6.71 13.67
CA ALA A 31 -5.25 -6.38 14.08
C ALA A 31 -6.28 -7.29 13.37
N TRP A 32 -6.14 -7.48 12.05
CA TRP A 32 -7.04 -8.34 11.29
C TRP A 32 -6.96 -9.81 11.78
N ASN A 33 -5.76 -10.34 11.93
CA ASN A 33 -5.57 -11.73 12.35
C ASN A 33 -6.05 -11.97 13.79
N THR A 34 -5.83 -11.01 14.70
CA THR A 34 -6.25 -11.13 16.10
C THR A 34 -7.77 -10.99 16.27
N PHE A 35 -8.38 -9.97 15.64
CA PHE A 35 -9.78 -9.62 15.87
C PHE A 35 -10.76 -10.31 14.92
N VAL A 36 -10.34 -10.66 13.70
CA VAL A 36 -11.24 -11.22 12.67
C VAL A 36 -11.02 -12.71 12.46
N ARG A 37 -9.76 -13.16 12.42
CA ARG A 37 -9.43 -14.57 12.17
C ARG A 37 -9.20 -15.38 13.44
N HIS A 38 -8.92 -14.73 14.57
CA HIS A 38 -8.49 -15.37 15.82
C HIS A 38 -7.28 -16.31 15.63
N GLU A 39 -6.37 -15.95 14.72
CA GLU A 39 -5.17 -16.73 14.39
C GLU A 39 -3.91 -15.91 14.74
N ASN A 40 -2.94 -16.53 15.41
CA ASN A 40 -1.64 -15.91 15.69
C ASN A 40 -0.70 -16.11 14.49
N VAL A 41 -0.93 -15.33 13.42
CA VAL A 41 -0.07 -15.35 12.23
C VAL A 41 0.80 -14.10 12.23
N SER A 42 2.11 -14.29 12.14
CA SER A 42 3.06 -13.17 12.10
C SER A 42 3.08 -12.50 10.72
N SER A 43 2.83 -11.19 10.69
CA SER A 43 2.97 -10.35 9.50
C SER A 43 4.44 -10.01 9.27
N HIS A 44 5.06 -10.67 8.30
CA HIS A 44 6.44 -10.40 7.88
C HIS A 44 6.43 -9.98 6.42
N GLY A 45 6.61 -8.69 6.13
CA GLY A 45 6.64 -8.25 4.74
C GLY A 45 7.13 -6.83 4.53
N ALA A 46 8.23 -6.70 3.79
CA ALA A 46 8.60 -5.45 3.13
C ALA A 46 7.54 -4.99 2.10
N SER A 47 6.63 -5.89 1.70
CA SER A 47 5.57 -5.64 0.73
C SER A 47 4.63 -4.51 1.17
N GLY A 48 4.29 -4.38 2.46
CA GLY A 48 3.47 -3.27 2.96
C GLY A 48 4.10 -1.89 2.77
N ALA A 49 5.41 -1.78 3.02
CA ALA A 49 6.18 -0.56 2.78
C ALA A 49 6.25 -0.19 1.28
N ILE A 50 6.37 -1.21 0.43
CA ILE A 50 6.31 -1.05 -1.03
C ILE A 50 4.91 -0.59 -1.45
N MET A 51 3.84 -1.16 -0.89
CA MET A 51 2.46 -0.76 -1.16
C MET A 51 2.20 0.70 -0.80
N ALA A 52 2.71 1.18 0.34
CA ALA A 52 2.64 2.59 0.70
C ALA A 52 3.36 3.50 -0.33
N THR A 53 4.50 3.04 -0.83
CA THR A 53 5.26 3.77 -1.86
C THR A 53 4.53 3.79 -3.20
N ILE A 54 3.91 2.67 -3.61
CA ILE A 54 3.09 2.55 -4.82
C ILE A 54 1.89 3.48 -4.72
N ALA A 55 1.19 3.47 -3.58
CA ALA A 55 0.01 4.29 -3.37
C ALA A 55 0.32 5.78 -3.49
N LEU A 56 1.39 6.23 -2.82
CA LEU A 56 1.80 7.63 -2.92
C LEU A 56 2.25 8.00 -4.34
N TYR A 57 2.97 7.11 -5.04
CA TYR A 57 3.35 7.33 -6.43
C TYR A 57 2.12 7.45 -7.34
N ALA A 58 1.14 6.55 -7.19
CA ALA A 58 -0.07 6.53 -7.98
C ALA A 58 -0.93 7.77 -7.73
N CYS A 59 -1.03 8.25 -6.49
CA CYS A 59 -1.69 9.51 -6.17
C CYS A 59 -0.95 10.72 -6.76
N ALA A 60 0.38 10.74 -6.73
CA ALA A 60 1.17 11.84 -7.27
C ALA A 60 1.22 11.88 -8.80
N PHE A 61 1.15 10.72 -9.47
CA PHE A 61 1.25 10.57 -10.91
C PHE A 61 0.11 9.71 -11.48
N PRO A 62 -1.16 10.15 -11.39
CA PRO A 62 -2.33 9.33 -11.71
C PRO A 62 -2.40 8.91 -13.19
N ARG A 63 -1.78 9.69 -14.09
CA ARG A 63 -1.74 9.43 -15.54
C ARG A 63 -0.62 8.48 -15.97
N ASN A 64 0.33 8.14 -15.08
CA ASN A 64 1.39 7.22 -15.44
C ASN A 64 0.85 5.78 -15.51
N THR A 65 1.37 5.01 -16.47
CA THR A 65 0.97 3.63 -16.69
C THR A 65 1.89 2.66 -15.94
N PHE A 66 1.28 1.76 -15.18
CA PHE A 66 1.89 0.53 -14.71
C PHE A 66 1.72 -0.56 -15.76
N LEU A 67 2.70 -1.44 -15.90
CA LEU A 67 2.58 -2.62 -16.74
C LEU A 67 2.30 -3.83 -15.83
N ILE A 68 1.08 -4.36 -15.89
CA ILE A 68 0.71 -5.58 -15.19
C ILE A 68 1.34 -6.76 -15.95
N PHE A 69 2.18 -7.53 -15.25
CA PHE A 69 2.99 -8.61 -15.83
C PHE A 69 3.80 -8.21 -17.07
N PHE A 70 4.22 -6.94 -17.16
CA PHE A 70 4.94 -6.37 -18.32
C PHE A 70 4.15 -6.36 -19.65
N VAL A 71 2.88 -6.77 -19.66
CA VAL A 71 2.08 -6.90 -20.89
C VAL A 71 0.93 -5.91 -20.92
N ILE A 72 0.18 -5.77 -19.83
CA ILE A 72 -1.07 -4.99 -19.83
C ILE A 72 -0.80 -3.60 -19.25
N PRO A 73 -0.88 -2.52 -20.07
CA PRO A 73 -0.77 -1.16 -19.56
C PRO A 73 -2.03 -0.80 -18.77
N CYS A 74 -1.84 -0.44 -17.52
CA CYS A 74 -2.89 0.00 -16.62
C CYS A 74 -2.52 1.36 -16.03
N PRO A 75 -3.33 2.41 -16.23
CA PRO A 75 -3.03 3.72 -15.65
C PRO A 75 -3.13 3.69 -14.12
N ALA A 76 -2.29 4.44 -13.45
CA ALA A 76 -2.13 4.43 -12.00
C ALA A 76 -3.44 4.74 -11.24
N TRP A 77 -4.27 5.63 -11.79
CA TRP A 77 -5.59 5.95 -11.22
C TRP A 77 -6.57 4.78 -11.22
N VAL A 78 -6.43 3.81 -12.13
CA VAL A 78 -7.21 2.55 -12.15
C VAL A 78 -6.51 1.49 -11.31
N PHE A 79 -5.19 1.39 -11.43
CA PHE A 79 -4.40 0.37 -10.76
C PHE A 79 -4.54 0.42 -9.24
N LEU A 80 -4.43 1.63 -8.65
CA LEU A 80 -4.47 1.82 -7.20
C LEU A 80 -5.80 1.39 -6.55
N PRO A 81 -6.99 1.87 -6.98
CA PRO A 81 -8.24 1.39 -6.42
C PRO A 81 -8.48 -0.09 -6.75
N GLY A 82 -8.03 -0.57 -7.92
CA GLY A 82 -8.14 -1.97 -8.30
C GLY A 82 -7.42 -2.92 -7.34
N ILE A 83 -6.15 -2.63 -7.00
CA ILE A 83 -5.38 -3.46 -6.07
C ILE A 83 -5.93 -3.36 -4.64
N LEU A 84 -6.35 -2.16 -4.21
CA LEU A 84 -6.96 -1.96 -2.90
C LEU A 84 -8.26 -2.77 -2.73
N LEU A 85 -9.14 -2.75 -3.74
CA LEU A 85 -10.38 -3.52 -3.73
C LEU A 85 -10.12 -5.01 -3.79
N TYR A 86 -9.17 -5.45 -4.63
CA TYR A 86 -8.81 -6.86 -4.77
C TYR A 86 -8.25 -7.43 -3.45
N ASP A 87 -7.28 -6.76 -2.84
CA ASP A 87 -6.69 -7.21 -1.58
C ASP A 87 -7.68 -7.11 -0.42
N GLY A 88 -8.54 -6.08 -0.40
CA GLY A 88 -9.63 -5.96 0.58
C GLY A 88 -10.63 -7.10 0.46
N TRP A 89 -11.08 -7.42 -0.76
CA TRP A 89 -12.00 -8.53 -1.01
C TRP A 89 -11.39 -9.88 -0.64
N ARG A 90 -10.11 -10.09 -0.97
CA ARG A 90 -9.38 -11.32 -0.63
C ARG A 90 -9.21 -11.48 0.88
N SER A 91 -8.94 -10.37 1.59
CA SER A 91 -8.83 -10.35 3.06
C SER A 91 -10.11 -10.82 3.76
N VAL A 92 -11.28 -10.63 3.14
CA VAL A 92 -12.59 -11.02 3.68
C VAL A 92 -13.04 -12.40 3.16
N SER A 93 -12.84 -12.68 1.88
CA SER A 93 -13.42 -13.84 1.20
C SER A 93 -12.61 -15.11 1.38
N ASP A 94 -11.29 -15.00 1.57
CA ASP A 94 -10.40 -16.15 1.63
C ASP A 94 -9.83 -16.33 3.05
N ARG A 95 -10.61 -16.99 3.90
CA ARG A 95 -10.21 -17.34 5.28
C ARG A 95 -9.09 -18.39 5.38
N ARG A 96 -8.62 -18.94 4.25
CA ARG A 96 -7.50 -19.92 4.22
C ARG A 96 -6.22 -19.33 3.62
N SER A 97 -6.26 -18.12 3.09
CA SER A 97 -5.09 -17.47 2.53
C SER A 97 -4.08 -17.12 3.64
N THR A 98 -2.86 -17.60 3.50
CA THR A 98 -1.66 -17.19 4.27
C THR A 98 -1.05 -15.89 3.76
N THR A 99 -1.62 -15.30 2.68
CA THR A 99 -1.14 -14.05 2.11
C THR A 99 -1.69 -12.88 2.91
N ASP A 100 -0.79 -11.99 3.35
CA ASP A 100 -1.09 -10.84 4.18
C ASP A 100 -1.77 -9.68 3.42
N SER A 101 -2.92 -9.98 2.80
CA SER A 101 -3.73 -9.00 2.06
C SER A 101 -4.22 -7.86 2.96
N ALA A 102 -4.48 -8.14 4.24
CA ALA A 102 -4.81 -7.12 5.24
C ALA A 102 -3.65 -6.11 5.43
N GLY A 103 -2.41 -6.61 5.49
CA GLY A 103 -1.22 -5.77 5.51
C GLY A 103 -1.05 -4.92 4.26
N HIS A 104 -1.30 -5.49 3.07
CA HIS A 104 -1.25 -4.72 1.81
C HIS A 104 -2.25 -3.56 1.80
N VAL A 105 -3.49 -3.79 2.24
CA VAL A 105 -4.49 -2.73 2.41
C VAL A 105 -4.00 -1.68 3.41
N GLY A 106 -3.44 -2.08 4.56
CA GLY A 106 -2.87 -1.17 5.54
C GLY A 106 -1.78 -0.27 4.97
N GLY A 107 -0.84 -0.85 4.21
CA GLY A 107 0.22 -0.11 3.53
C GLY A 107 -0.32 0.83 2.44
N LEU A 108 -1.27 0.39 1.62
CA LEU A 108 -1.90 1.23 0.59
C LEU A 108 -2.58 2.46 1.22
N LEU A 109 -3.37 2.24 2.29
CA LEU A 109 -4.05 3.30 3.01
C LEU A 109 -3.08 4.28 3.66
N SER A 110 -1.97 3.80 4.24
CA SER A 110 -0.97 4.69 4.83
C SER A 110 -0.31 5.58 3.78
N GLY A 111 -0.03 5.04 2.59
CA GLY A 111 0.56 5.81 1.48
C GLY A 111 -0.40 6.88 0.94
N ILE A 112 -1.69 6.55 0.80
CA ILE A 112 -2.75 7.50 0.43
C ILE A 112 -2.89 8.57 1.51
N GLY A 113 -2.97 8.17 2.78
CA GLY A 113 -3.08 9.09 3.91
C GLY A 113 -1.90 10.04 3.99
N TYR A 114 -0.67 9.54 3.80
CA TYR A 114 0.53 10.38 3.76
C TYR A 114 0.47 11.38 2.60
N TYR A 115 0.02 10.96 1.41
CA TYR A 115 -0.15 11.87 0.28
C TYR A 115 -1.16 12.98 0.59
N VAL A 116 -2.34 12.63 1.11
CA VAL A 116 -3.39 13.59 1.47
C VAL A 116 -2.91 14.56 2.54
N TRP A 117 -2.28 14.06 3.61
CA TRP A 117 -1.72 14.90 4.67
C TRP A 117 -0.68 15.89 4.15
N ARG A 118 0.18 15.44 3.21
CA ARG A 118 1.30 16.26 2.72
C ARG A 118 0.90 17.24 1.62
N PHE A 119 0.00 16.86 0.73
CA PHE A 119 -0.32 17.61 -0.50
C PHE A 119 -1.76 18.13 -0.53
N GLY A 120 -2.69 17.51 0.21
CA GLY A 120 -4.09 17.91 0.29
C GLY A 120 -4.36 19.05 1.28
N LEU A 121 -3.66 19.09 2.42
CA LEU A 121 -3.83 20.12 3.47
C LEU A 121 -3.10 21.45 3.19
N ARG A 122 -2.58 21.64 1.97
CA ARG A 122 -1.83 22.85 1.57
C ARG A 122 -2.44 23.59 0.38
N ARG A 123 -3.70 23.28 0.05
CA ARG A 123 -4.55 24.11 -0.82
C ARG A 123 -5.52 24.87 0.06
#